data_AF-A0A3A9ESZ4-F1
#
_entry.id   AF-A0A3A9ESZ4-F1
#
_cell.length_a   1.000
_cell.length_b   1.000
_cell.length_c   1.000
_cell.angle_alpha   90.00
_cell.angle_beta   90.00
_cell.angle_gamma   90.00
#
_symmetry.space_group_name_H-M   'P 1'
#
loop_
_entity.id
_entity.type
_entity.pdbx_description
1 polymer ?
#
loop_
_entity_poly.entity_id
_entity_poly.type
_entity_poly.pdbx_seq_one_letter_code
_entity_poly.pdbx_strand_id
1 'polypeptide(L)'
;MLPHIWTIEPFGEECVCVQSISYSLLCKWFRSAVLPLDKSLETVLLFRDELKRCSVCGQPFRPGSNRAKYCKSCAAKVHRRQKTDSDRKRRLACGQLESKKH
;
A
#
# COMPACT_ATOMS: atom_id res chain seq x y z
N MET A 1 9.02 17.55 46.85
CA MET A 1 10.22 17.60 45.99
C MET A 1 10.32 16.27 45.28
N LEU A 2 10.01 16.34 43.98
CA LEU A 2 10.17 15.39 42.87
C LEU A 2 9.87 13.89 43.04
N PRO A 3 9.21 13.30 42.02
CA PRO A 3 8.55 12.01 42.10
C PRO A 3 9.52 10.88 41.74
N HIS A 4 9.22 9.69 42.27
CA HIS A 4 9.76 8.41 41.80
C HIS A 4 9.65 8.31 40.27
N ILE A 5 10.78 8.53 39.60
CA ILE A 5 10.98 8.32 38.18
C ILE A 5 11.78 7.01 38.04
N TRP A 6 11.09 6.02 37.48
CA TRP A 6 11.61 5.00 36.58
C TRP A 6 12.78 4.13 37.06
N THR A 7 12.43 2.98 37.66
CA THR A 7 13.28 1.78 37.62
C THR A 7 13.14 1.11 36.24
N ILE A 8 13.97 1.49 35.28
CA ILE A 8 14.41 0.63 34.18
C ILE A 8 15.88 0.94 33.92
N GLU A 9 16.78 0.13 34.50
CA GLU A 9 18.12 -0.20 33.97
C GLU A 9 18.75 -1.25 34.90
N PRO A 10 19.46 -2.26 34.38
CA PRO A 10 20.74 -2.06 33.69
C PRO A 10 20.72 -2.74 32.30
N PHE A 11 21.41 -2.26 31.25
CA PHE A 11 22.83 -1.95 31.17
C PHE A 11 23.05 -0.83 30.14
N GLY A 12 23.88 0.14 30.52
CA GLY A 12 24.40 1.19 29.66
C GLY A 12 25.41 0.66 28.65
N GLU A 13 24.93 -0.02 27.61
CA GLU A 13 25.57 0.08 26.30
C GLU A 13 24.71 1.03 25.46
N GLU A 14 25.32 2.09 24.93
CA GLU A 14 24.73 2.82 23.82
C GLU A 14 24.46 1.80 22.72
N CYS A 15 23.22 1.31 22.64
CA CYS A 15 22.79 0.42 21.59
C CYS A 15 22.79 1.26 20.31
N VAL A 16 23.96 1.34 19.66
CA VAL A 16 24.09 1.92 18.34
C VAL A 16 23.19 1.11 17.44
N CYS A 17 22.08 1.73 17.08
CA CYS A 17 21.17 1.20 16.09
C CYS A 17 22.02 0.75 14.88
N VAL A 18 22.05 -0.56 14.56
CA VAL A 18 22.83 -1.07 13.40
C VAL A 18 22.41 -0.38 12.08
N GLN A 19 21.23 0.25 12.05
CA GLN A 19 20.74 1.05 10.92
C GLN A 19 21.07 2.55 11.00
N SER A 20 21.73 3.04 12.05
CA SER A 20 22.23 4.43 12.16
C SER A 20 23.28 4.70 11.08
N ILE A 21 24.09 3.69 10.76
CA ILE A 21 25.07 3.70 9.66
C ILE A 21 24.39 3.88 8.30
N SER A 22 23.13 3.43 8.19
CA SER A 22 22.32 3.52 6.96
C SER A 22 21.48 4.79 6.88
N TYR A 23 21.53 5.67 7.89
CA TYR A 23 20.62 6.83 8.04
C TYR A 23 19.13 6.45 8.00
N SER A 24 18.78 5.21 8.35
CA SER A 24 17.39 4.76 8.38
C SER A 24 16.77 5.05 9.74
N LEU A 25 15.74 5.89 9.75
CA LEU A 25 14.97 6.27 10.95
C LEU A 25 14.12 5.12 11.52
N LEU A 26 14.09 3.95 10.88
CA LEU A 26 13.15 2.85 11.16
C LEU A 26 13.81 1.57 11.70
N CYS A 27 14.65 1.72 12.72
CA CYS A 27 15.31 0.57 13.33
C CYS A 27 14.36 -0.32 14.15
N LYS A 28 14.82 -1.54 14.48
CA LYS A 28 14.03 -2.50 15.26
C LYS A 28 13.55 -1.92 16.59
N TRP A 29 14.42 -1.20 17.31
CA TRP A 29 14.05 -0.55 18.57
C TRP A 29 12.99 0.53 18.34
N PHE A 30 13.16 1.41 17.34
CA PHE A 30 12.19 2.45 17.02
C PHE A 30 10.80 1.85 16.69
N ARG A 31 10.78 0.74 15.92
CA ARG A 31 9.56 0.01 15.60
C ARG A 31 8.86 -0.62 16.81
N SER A 32 9.61 -1.15 17.78
CA SER A 32 9.05 -1.88 18.92
C SER A 32 8.79 -1.01 20.15
N ALA A 33 9.52 0.09 20.33
CA ALA A 33 9.44 0.95 21.50
C ALA A 33 8.69 2.27 21.23
N VAL A 34 8.88 2.87 20.04
CA VAL A 34 8.34 4.21 19.74
C VAL A 34 7.02 4.15 18.98
N LEU A 35 6.94 3.36 17.91
CA LEU A 35 5.71 3.28 17.10
C LEU A 35 4.47 2.81 17.88
N PRO A 36 4.55 1.87 18.83
CA PRO A 36 3.36 1.47 19.61
C PRO A 36 2.83 2.58 20.53
N LEU A 37 3.67 3.54 20.90
CA LEU A 37 3.28 4.69 21.73
C LEU A 37 2.57 5.77 20.89
N ASP A 38 2.86 5.84 19.59
CA ASP A 38 2.25 6.81 18.68
C ASP A 38 1.79 6.15 17.36
N LYS A 39 0.53 5.70 17.37
CA LYS A 39 -0.14 5.11 16.20
C LYS A 39 -0.27 6.08 15.02
N SER A 40 -0.30 7.39 15.28
CA SER A 40 -0.36 8.40 14.21
C SER A 40 0.97 8.45 13.48
N LEU A 41 2.07 8.49 14.23
CA LEU A 41 3.43 8.44 13.70
C LEU A 41 3.71 7.13 12.96
N GLU A 42 3.26 5.99 13.50
CA GLU A 42 3.31 4.69 12.82
C GLU A 42 2.58 4.73 11.47
N THR A 43 1.37 5.30 11.46
CA THR A 43 0.56 5.42 10.25
C THR A 43 1.28 6.24 9.17
N VAL A 44 1.86 7.38 9.57
CA VAL A 44 2.56 8.30 8.67
C VAL A 44 3.86 7.71 8.15
N LEU A 45 4.63 6.99 8.98
CA LEU A 45 5.94 6.47 8.58
C LEU A 45 5.83 5.16 7.80
N LEU A 46 4.88 4.29 8.13
CA LEU A 46 4.78 2.96 7.53
C LEU A 46 3.81 2.89 6.35
N PHE A 47 2.76 3.73 6.34
CA PHE A 47 1.65 3.58 5.40
C PHE A 47 1.47 4.78 4.45
N ARG A 48 2.31 5.83 4.54
CA ARG A 48 2.27 6.99 3.62
C ARG A 48 2.41 6.59 2.16
N ASP A 49 3.34 5.68 1.87
CA ASP A 49 3.66 5.26 0.49
C ASP A 49 2.70 4.19 -0.05
N GLU A 50 1.84 3.65 0.81
CA GLU A 50 0.85 2.65 0.40
C GLU A 50 -0.41 3.28 -0.20
N LEU A 51 -0.51 4.60 -0.37
CA LEU A 51 -1.68 5.22 -0.98
C LEU A 51 -1.40 5.64 -2.43
N LYS A 52 -1.96 4.87 -3.37
CA LYS A 52 -1.97 5.23 -4.80
C LYS A 52 -3.18 6.08 -5.11
N ARG A 53 -3.07 6.95 -6.10
CA ARG A 53 -4.23 7.68 -6.65
C ARG A 53 -4.92 6.85 -7.73
N CYS A 54 -6.24 6.77 -7.65
CA CYS A 54 -7.01 6.09 -8.69
C CYS A 54 -6.94 6.86 -10.00
N SER A 55 -6.58 6.20 -11.11
CA SER A 55 -6.52 6.85 -12.43
C SER A 55 -7.87 7.30 -13.00
N VAL A 56 -9.00 6.94 -12.36
CA VAL A 56 -10.36 7.30 -12.81
C VAL A 56 -10.93 8.46 -12.00
N CYS A 57 -10.84 8.41 -10.67
CA CYS A 57 -11.44 9.42 -9.79
C CYS A 57 -10.42 10.25 -9.00
N GLY A 58 -9.12 9.98 -9.11
CA GLY A 58 -8.05 10.68 -8.40
C GLY A 58 -7.95 10.38 -6.89
N GLN A 59 -8.96 9.71 -6.31
CA GLN A 59 -9.00 9.42 -4.88
C GLN A 59 -7.82 8.52 -4.44
N PRO A 60 -7.18 8.82 -3.30
CA PRO A 60 -6.19 7.94 -2.71
C PRO A 60 -6.85 6.62 -2.28
N PHE A 61 -6.20 5.50 -2.56
CA PHE A 61 -6.65 4.18 -2.16
C PHE A 61 -5.46 3.29 -1.83
N ARG A 62 -5.67 2.34 -0.92
CA ARG A 62 -4.68 1.31 -0.60
C ARG A 62 -4.69 0.23 -1.70
N PRO A 63 -3.62 0.08 -2.51
CA PRO A 63 -3.54 -0.95 -3.51
C PRO A 63 -3.27 -2.29 -2.83
N GLY A 64 -3.97 -3.35 -3.26
CA GLY A 64 -3.64 -4.72 -2.84
C GLY A 64 -2.39 -5.28 -3.53
N SER A 65 -1.88 -4.60 -4.57
CA SER A 65 -0.68 -4.99 -5.30
C SER A 65 0.00 -3.80 -5.97
N ASN A 66 1.30 -3.92 -6.26
CA ASN A 66 2.04 -2.88 -6.97
C ASN A 66 1.49 -2.59 -8.39
N ARG A 67 0.71 -3.50 -8.99
CA ARG A 67 0.08 -3.29 -10.31
C ARG A 67 -1.29 -2.62 -10.26
N ALA A 68 -1.89 -2.43 -9.07
CA ALA A 68 -3.22 -1.86 -8.95
C ALA A 68 -3.25 -0.38 -9.40
N LYS A 69 -4.18 -0.05 -10.30
CA LYS A 69 -4.37 1.29 -10.88
C LYS A 69 -5.66 2.00 -10.42
N TYR A 70 -6.63 1.23 -9.94
CA TYR A 70 -7.98 1.71 -9.65
C TYR A 70 -8.38 1.42 -8.21
N CYS A 71 -9.13 2.35 -7.59
CA CYS A 71 -9.81 2.06 -6.34
C CYS A 71 -10.90 1.00 -6.56
N LYS A 72 -11.37 0.34 -5.49
CA LYS A 72 -12.31 -0.79 -5.57
C LYS A 72 -13.57 -0.49 -6.41
N SER A 73 -14.15 0.69 -6.24
CA SER A 73 -15.36 1.11 -6.96
C SER A 73 -15.10 1.34 -8.45
N CYS A 74 -14.01 2.03 -8.81
CA CYS A 74 -13.62 2.26 -10.19
C CYS A 74 -13.14 0.98 -10.88
N ALA A 75 -12.42 0.10 -10.17
CA ALA A 75 -11.99 -1.20 -10.68
C ALA A 75 -13.18 -2.01 -11.18
N ALA A 76 -14.25 -2.13 -10.37
CA ALA A 76 -15.45 -2.86 -10.75
C ALA A 76 -16.12 -2.28 -12.02
N LYS A 77 -16.18 -0.95 -12.15
CA LYS A 77 -16.73 -0.28 -13.34
C LYS A 77 -15.89 -0.54 -14.59
N VAL A 78 -14.56 -0.40 -14.48
CA VAL A 78 -13.63 -0.62 -15.59
C VAL A 78 -13.64 -2.08 -16.02
N HIS A 79 -13.61 -3.02 -15.08
CA HIS A 79 -13.66 -4.46 -15.37
C HIS A 79 -14.94 -4.85 -16.11
N ARG A 80 -16.10 -4.31 -15.68
CA ARG A 80 -17.36 -4.54 -16.40
C ARG A 80 -17.30 -4.03 -17.84
N ARG A 81 -16.81 -2.81 -18.06
CA ARG A 81 -16.66 -2.24 -19.41
C ARG A 81 -15.74 -3.09 -20.29
N GLN A 82 -14.56 -3.44 -19.78
CA GLN A 82 -13.58 -4.27 -20.49
C GLN A 82 -14.16 -5.64 -20.86
N LYS A 83 -14.92 -6.27 -19.95
CA LYS A 83 -15.58 -7.54 -20.22
C LYS A 83 -16.62 -7.40 -21.34
N THR A 84 -17.48 -6.38 -21.27
CA THR A 84 -18.48 -6.11 -22.31
C THR A 84 -17.84 -5.87 -23.67
N ASP A 85 -16.78 -5.06 -23.73
CA ASP A 85 -16.07 -4.75 -24.97
C ASP A 85 -15.37 -5.99 -25.54
N SER A 86 -14.74 -6.80 -24.69
CA SER A 86 -14.13 -8.08 -25.07
C SER A 86 -15.18 -9.04 -25.63
N ASP A 87 -16.33 -9.19 -24.97
CA ASP A 87 -17.42 -10.05 -25.43
C ASP A 87 -18.03 -9.55 -26.75
N ARG A 88 -18.14 -8.23 -26.93
CA ARG A 88 -18.58 -7.62 -28.20
C ARG A 88 -17.60 -7.95 -29.33
N LYS A 89 -16.30 -7.72 -29.13
CA LYS A 89 -15.25 -8.03 -30.11
C LYS A 89 -15.23 -9.52 -30.47
N ARG A 90 -15.38 -10.40 -29.47
CA ARG A 90 -15.44 -11.86 -29.68
C ARG A 90 -16.62 -12.26 -30.56
N ARG A 91 -17.82 -11.72 -30.32
CA ARG A 91 -19.01 -12.00 -31.15
C ARG A 91 -18.81 -11.54 -32.60
N LEU A 92 -18.27 -10.34 -32.79
CA LEU A 92 -17.98 -9.81 -34.13
C LEU A 92 -16.95 -10.68 -34.86
N ALA A 93 -15.89 -11.12 -34.17
CA ALA A 93 -14.88 -11.98 -34.76
C ALA A 93 -15.45 -13.36 -35.15
N CYS A 94 -16.28 -13.99 -34.32
CA CYS A 94 -16.96 -15.24 -34.68
C CYS A 94 -17.87 -15.08 -35.90
N GLY A 95 -18.70 -14.04 -35.95
CA GLY A 95 -19.57 -13.80 -37.12
C GLY A 95 -18.79 -13.52 -38.41
N GLN A 96 -17.66 -12.83 -38.32
CA GLN A 96 -16.76 -12.59 -39.47
C GLN A 96 -16.06 -13.86 -39.98
N LEU A 97 -15.78 -14.83 -39.10
CA LEU A 97 -15.23 -16.13 -39.51
C LEU A 97 -16.27 -16.97 -40.27
N GLU A 98 -17.55 -16.84 -39.91
CA GLU A 98 -18.65 -17.52 -40.61
C GLU A 98 -18.89 -16.92 -42.01
N SER A 99 -18.73 -15.60 -42.19
CA SER A 99 -18.91 -14.93 -43.49
C SER A 99 -17.78 -15.17 -44.50
N LYS A 100 -16.60 -15.59 -44.04
CA LYS A 100 -15.41 -15.85 -44.89
C LYS A 100 -15.30 -17.29 -45.40
N LYS A 101 -16.25 -18.16 -45.05
CA LYS A 101 -16.27 -19.58 -45.44
C LYS A 101 -16.96 -19.87 -46.78
N HIS A 102 -17.32 -18.84 -47.56
CA HIS A 102 -17.99 -18.99 -48.85
C HIS A 102 -17.08 -18.53 -49.99
#